data_AF-A0A1M3NGZ0-F1
#
_entry.id   AF-A0A1M3NGZ0-F1
#
_cell.length_a   1.000
_cell.length_b   1.000
_cell.length_c   1.000
_cell.angle_alpha   90.00
_cell.angle_beta   90.00
_cell.angle_gamma   90.00
#
_symmetry.space_group_name_H-M   'P 1'
#
loop_
_entity.id
_entity.type
_entity.pdbx_description
1 polymer ?
#
loop_
_entity_poly.entity_id
_entity_poly.type
_entity_poly.pdbx_seq_one_letter_code
_entity_poly.pdbx_strand_id
1 'polypeptide(L)'
;MAASTASPDGVSAPASMNARAHTGLAALLALGATLARRGVLTTVSMVVSALTALVLAILALAFARRGGDAPVASVPVLASSAIAWGGGFLQAVVVAMGALRRDRVEGIRHLFVMRTTSLRGYLVARVGGLAAVLAVVVGGGTLLVSALAIVAATQTQAVLRTVHTTLGALVFALAFAVVMAPVAFAALGARTRMSGYLVLLLFLVVPELVASTLAGALPSEVTELFAIPSALAALRSSLAPGSVEPVRFLRAFVALAIFTGIALALVRRDAAAVEREDV
;
A
#
# COMPACT_ATOMS: atom_id res chain seq x y z
N MET A 1 -38.06 -43.08 -37.24
CA MET A 1 -36.75 -42.53 -37.60
C MET A 1 -36.44 -41.41 -36.62
N ALA A 2 -35.69 -41.72 -35.56
CA ALA A 2 -35.35 -40.76 -34.51
C ALA A 2 -34.09 -39.98 -34.94
N ALA A 3 -34.22 -38.67 -35.11
CA ALA A 3 -33.08 -37.79 -35.33
C ALA A 3 -32.58 -37.26 -33.98
N SER A 4 -31.43 -37.78 -33.56
CA SER A 4 -30.64 -37.32 -32.42
C SER A 4 -30.07 -35.94 -32.71
N THR A 5 -30.50 -34.91 -31.99
CA THR A 5 -29.85 -33.61 -31.96
C THR A 5 -28.87 -33.57 -30.80
N ALA A 6 -27.63 -33.97 -31.06
CA ALA A 6 -26.51 -33.70 -30.19
C ALA A 6 -26.26 -32.17 -30.12
N SER A 7 -26.24 -31.63 -28.91
CA SER A 7 -25.78 -30.27 -28.62
C SER A 7 -24.24 -30.25 -28.64
N PRO A 8 -23.59 -29.41 -29.44
CA PRO A 8 -22.16 -29.20 -29.34
C PRO A 8 -21.86 -27.93 -28.52
N ASP A 9 -20.80 -28.05 -27.74
CA ASP A 9 -19.89 -26.96 -27.36
C ASP A 9 -20.24 -26.12 -26.12
N GLY A 10 -20.00 -26.73 -24.97
CA GLY A 10 -19.41 -26.01 -23.83
C GLY A 10 -18.02 -25.50 -24.20
N VAL A 11 -17.95 -24.29 -24.78
CA VAL A 11 -16.69 -23.61 -25.05
C VAL A 11 -16.10 -23.10 -23.73
N SER A 12 -15.22 -23.90 -23.12
CA SER A 12 -14.24 -23.40 -22.15
C SER A 12 -13.39 -22.32 -22.84
N ALA A 13 -13.43 -21.08 -22.33
CA ALA A 13 -12.67 -19.97 -22.88
C ALA A 13 -11.16 -20.34 -23.04
N PRO A 14 -10.53 -20.05 -24.19
CA PRO A 14 -9.18 -20.53 -24.47
C PRO A 14 -8.15 -19.87 -23.56
N ALA A 15 -7.24 -20.66 -23.00
CA ALA A 15 -6.15 -20.24 -22.11
C ALA A 15 -5.26 -19.11 -22.68
N SER A 16 -5.26 -18.94 -24.01
CA SER A 16 -4.55 -17.86 -24.71
C SER A 16 -5.16 -16.46 -24.49
N MET A 17 -6.42 -16.38 -24.06
CA MET A 17 -7.09 -15.12 -23.70
C MET A 17 -6.67 -14.65 -22.30
N ASN A 18 -6.50 -15.58 -21.35
CA ASN A 18 -5.99 -15.28 -20.00
C ASN A 18 -4.51 -14.86 -20.01
N ALA A 19 -3.67 -15.51 -20.83
CA ALA A 19 -2.24 -15.17 -20.92
C ALA A 19 -1.98 -13.74 -21.47
N ARG A 20 -2.81 -13.26 -22.42
CA ARG A 20 -2.72 -11.88 -22.94
C ARG A 20 -3.20 -10.82 -21.94
N ALA A 21 -4.20 -11.15 -21.12
CA ALA A 21 -4.70 -10.24 -20.09
C ALA A 21 -3.65 -10.00 -18.97
N HIS A 22 -2.96 -11.07 -18.54
CA HIS A 22 -1.92 -10.98 -17.49
C HIS A 22 -0.66 -10.25 -17.95
N THR A 23 -0.22 -10.47 -19.20
CA THR A 23 0.92 -9.74 -19.79
C THR A 23 0.63 -8.25 -19.94
N GLY A 24 -0.62 -7.89 -20.25
CA GLY A 24 -1.08 -6.49 -20.26
C GLY A 24 -0.94 -5.84 -18.89
N LEU A 25 -1.51 -6.43 -17.83
CA LEU A 25 -1.49 -5.85 -16.49
C LEU A 25 -0.07 -5.69 -15.92
N ALA A 26 0.80 -6.68 -16.09
CA ALA A 26 2.18 -6.59 -15.64
C ALA A 26 2.95 -5.45 -16.34
N ALA A 27 2.75 -5.28 -17.65
CA ALA A 27 3.35 -4.18 -18.40
C ALA A 27 2.81 -2.81 -17.94
N LEU A 28 1.50 -2.72 -17.61
CA LEU A 28 0.90 -1.51 -17.07
C LEU A 28 1.49 -1.12 -15.71
N LEU A 29 1.63 -2.09 -14.81
CA LEU A 29 2.24 -1.88 -13.50
C LEU A 29 3.72 -1.49 -13.65
N ALA A 30 4.47 -2.13 -14.54
CA ALA A 30 5.87 -1.81 -14.79
C ALA A 30 6.06 -0.40 -15.34
N LEU A 31 5.19 0.05 -16.25
CA LEU A 31 5.19 1.43 -16.73
C LEU A 31 4.91 2.42 -15.59
N GLY A 32 3.85 2.17 -14.83
CA GLY A 32 3.49 3.00 -13.68
C GLY A 32 4.59 3.08 -12.63
N ALA A 33 5.23 1.96 -12.33
CA ALA A 33 6.36 1.87 -11.42
C ALA A 33 7.59 2.63 -11.96
N THR A 34 7.81 2.61 -13.26
CA THR A 34 8.90 3.39 -13.88
C THR A 34 8.65 4.89 -13.77
N LEU A 35 7.42 5.33 -13.99
CA LEU A 35 7.04 6.73 -13.77
C LEU A 35 7.10 7.12 -12.28
N ALA A 36 6.69 6.22 -11.38
CA ALA A 36 6.74 6.44 -9.94
C ALA A 36 8.17 6.53 -9.38
N ARG A 37 9.17 5.98 -10.11
CA ARG A 37 10.59 6.05 -9.73
C ARG A 37 11.31 7.28 -10.25
N ARG A 38 10.66 8.12 -11.06
CA ARG A 38 11.29 9.32 -11.63
C ARG A 38 11.28 10.49 -10.65
N GLY A 39 12.32 11.32 -10.72
CA GLY A 39 12.45 12.58 -10.00
C GLY A 39 13.34 12.52 -8.75
N VAL A 40 14.05 13.62 -8.48
CA VAL A 40 15.01 13.74 -7.37
C VAL A 40 14.36 13.49 -6.02
N LEU A 41 13.15 14.02 -5.80
CA LEU A 41 12.43 13.84 -4.53
C LEU A 41 12.06 12.38 -4.26
N THR A 42 11.76 11.60 -5.30
CA THR A 42 11.51 10.17 -5.18
C THR A 42 12.78 9.46 -4.74
N THR A 43 13.93 9.77 -5.35
CA THR A 43 15.24 9.25 -4.92
C THR A 43 15.51 9.57 -3.46
N VAL A 44 15.28 10.82 -3.03
CA VAL A 44 15.44 11.21 -1.62
C VAL A 44 14.54 10.36 -0.70
N SER A 45 13.27 10.15 -1.05
CA SER A 45 12.37 9.31 -0.24
C SER A 45 12.80 7.84 -0.16
N MET A 46 13.38 7.29 -1.23
CA MET A 46 13.96 5.94 -1.23
C MET A 46 15.22 5.88 -0.36
N VAL A 47 16.07 6.90 -0.41
CA VAL A 47 17.26 7.00 0.46
C VAL A 47 16.84 7.08 1.92
N VAL A 48 15.83 7.89 2.27
CA VAL A 48 15.28 7.95 3.63
C VAL A 48 14.75 6.58 4.08
N SER A 49 14.04 5.87 3.21
CA SER A 49 13.57 4.50 3.49
C SER A 49 14.73 3.53 3.74
N ALA A 50 15.77 3.59 2.90
CA ALA A 50 16.95 2.73 3.00
C ALA A 50 17.76 3.02 4.27
N LEU A 51 17.97 4.29 4.61
CA LEU A 51 18.63 4.70 5.86
C LEU A 51 17.83 4.27 7.09
N THR A 52 16.51 4.40 7.05
CA THR A 52 15.63 3.94 8.13
C THR A 52 15.77 2.43 8.33
N ALA A 53 15.74 1.65 7.23
CA ALA A 53 15.96 0.20 7.28
C ALA A 53 17.36 -0.15 7.83
N LEU A 54 18.40 0.58 7.41
CA LEU A 54 19.77 0.37 7.89
C LEU A 54 19.89 0.61 9.40
N VAL A 55 19.35 1.74 9.91
CA VAL A 55 19.36 2.04 11.34
C VAL A 55 18.65 0.94 12.14
N LEU A 56 17.49 0.48 11.66
CA LEU A 56 16.75 -0.58 12.32
C LEU A 56 17.44 -1.95 12.26
N ALA A 57 18.13 -2.25 11.17
CA ALA A 57 18.97 -3.44 11.06
C ALA A 57 20.12 -3.43 12.08
N ILE A 58 20.79 -2.27 12.23
CA ILE A 58 21.84 -2.09 13.24
C ILE A 58 21.26 -2.27 14.65
N LEU A 59 20.08 -1.71 14.93
CA LEU A 59 19.40 -1.87 16.21
C LEU A 59 19.01 -3.33 16.48
N ALA A 60 18.54 -4.07 15.46
CA ALA A 60 18.23 -5.49 15.58
C ALA A 60 19.45 -6.30 16.04
N LEU A 61 20.60 -6.06 15.40
CA LEU A 61 21.87 -6.71 15.74
C LEU A 61 22.36 -6.29 17.13
N ALA A 62 22.21 -5.01 17.49
CA ALA A 62 22.60 -4.50 18.80
C ALA A 62 21.77 -5.11 19.93
N PHE A 63 20.44 -5.28 19.73
CA PHE A 63 19.57 -5.93 20.70
C PHE A 63 19.89 -7.41 20.87
N ALA A 64 20.16 -8.12 19.78
CA ALA A 64 20.59 -9.51 19.84
C ALA A 64 21.89 -9.71 20.64
N ARG A 65 22.86 -8.79 20.49
CA ARG A 65 24.15 -8.86 21.21
C ARG A 65 24.04 -8.63 22.72
N ARG A 66 23.01 -7.94 23.19
CA ARG A 66 22.83 -7.67 24.63
C ARG A 66 22.43 -8.91 25.43
N GLY A 67 21.91 -9.96 24.78
CA GLY A 67 21.37 -11.14 25.45
C GLY A 67 20.15 -10.83 26.32
N GLY A 68 19.42 -11.86 26.79
CA GLY A 68 18.25 -11.72 27.68
C GLY A 68 16.95 -11.33 26.97
N ASP A 69 15.99 -10.78 27.74
CA ASP A 69 14.63 -10.33 27.35
C ASP A 69 14.59 -9.17 26.31
N ALA A 70 15.68 -8.95 25.58
CA ALA A 70 15.74 -7.91 24.55
C ALA A 70 14.62 -8.14 23.52
N PRO A 71 13.81 -7.10 23.20
CA PRO A 71 12.59 -7.28 22.42
C PRO A 71 12.89 -7.38 20.91
N VAL A 72 13.72 -8.34 20.50
CA VAL A 72 14.08 -8.59 19.09
C VAL A 72 12.83 -8.85 18.24
N ALA A 73 11.81 -9.49 18.83
CA ALA A 73 10.52 -9.75 18.18
C ALA A 73 9.69 -8.48 17.90
N SER A 74 9.96 -7.32 18.52
CA SER A 74 9.25 -6.07 18.18
C SER A 74 9.87 -5.34 16.99
N VAL A 75 11.08 -5.74 16.56
CA VAL A 75 11.82 -5.06 15.49
C VAL A 75 11.07 -5.09 14.14
N PRO A 76 10.48 -6.22 13.68
CA PRO A 76 9.69 -6.24 12.43
C PRO A 76 8.52 -5.26 12.43
N VAL A 77 7.86 -5.13 13.59
CA VAL A 77 6.71 -4.24 13.81
C VAL A 77 7.17 -2.77 13.73
N LEU A 78 8.27 -2.42 14.40
CA LEU A 78 8.86 -1.09 14.31
C LEU A 78 9.32 -0.77 12.89
N ALA A 79 9.95 -1.73 12.21
CA ALA A 79 10.47 -1.53 10.86
C ALA A 79 9.38 -1.26 9.84
N SER A 80 8.34 -2.08 9.82
CA SER A 80 7.19 -1.86 8.94
C SER A 80 6.55 -0.49 9.17
N SER A 81 6.32 -0.09 10.42
CA SER A 81 5.73 1.23 10.72
C SER A 81 6.64 2.40 10.36
N ALA A 82 7.92 2.35 10.74
CA ALA A 82 8.86 3.44 10.50
C ALA A 82 9.15 3.65 9.01
N ILE A 83 9.33 2.57 8.26
CA ILE A 83 9.56 2.65 6.80
C ILE A 83 8.29 3.11 6.09
N ALA A 84 7.11 2.60 6.48
CA ALA A 84 5.84 2.99 5.89
C ALA A 84 5.54 4.47 6.10
N TRP A 85 5.50 4.93 7.36
CA TRP A 85 5.12 6.32 7.67
C TRP A 85 6.23 7.35 7.48
N GLY A 86 7.49 6.89 7.42
CA GLY A 86 8.63 7.72 7.04
C GLY A 86 8.75 7.84 5.52
N GLY A 87 9.67 7.05 4.94
CA GLY A 87 10.01 7.16 3.53
C GLY A 87 8.91 6.70 2.57
N GLY A 88 8.12 5.68 2.93
CA GLY A 88 6.99 5.19 2.11
C GLY A 88 5.90 6.25 1.90
N PHE A 89 5.48 6.91 2.98
CA PHE A 89 4.48 7.97 2.93
C PHE A 89 5.00 9.19 2.15
N LEU A 90 6.25 9.60 2.41
CA LEU A 90 6.89 10.69 1.67
C LEU A 90 6.92 10.38 0.17
N GLN A 91 7.28 9.15 -0.20
CA GLN A 91 7.29 8.71 -1.60
C GLN A 91 5.89 8.76 -2.22
N ALA A 92 4.86 8.30 -1.51
CA ALA A 92 3.48 8.35 -1.99
C ALA A 92 3.03 9.79 -2.28
N VAL A 93 3.35 10.72 -1.37
CA VAL A 93 3.07 12.15 -1.52
C VAL A 93 3.79 12.74 -2.73
N VAL A 94 5.10 12.54 -2.82
CA VAL A 94 5.94 13.09 -3.89
C VAL A 94 5.49 12.61 -5.27
N VAL A 95 5.20 11.30 -5.39
CA VAL A 95 4.78 10.71 -6.67
C VAL A 95 3.39 11.17 -7.07
N ALA A 96 2.46 11.28 -6.14
CA ALA A 96 1.09 11.69 -6.44
C ALA A 96 0.94 13.19 -6.71
N MET A 97 1.85 14.03 -6.21
CA MET A 97 1.76 15.48 -6.26
C MET A 97 1.68 16.05 -7.68
N GLY A 98 0.47 16.50 -8.05
CA GLY A 98 0.18 17.03 -9.37
C GLY A 98 0.36 16.02 -10.50
N ALA A 99 0.39 14.72 -10.19
CA ALA A 99 0.70 13.67 -11.15
C ALA A 99 -0.27 13.65 -12.33
N LEU A 100 -1.58 13.81 -12.08
CA LEU A 100 -2.59 13.78 -13.13
C LEU A 100 -2.51 15.02 -14.03
N ARG A 101 -2.24 16.19 -13.45
CA ARG A 101 -2.02 17.42 -14.23
C ARG A 101 -0.74 17.33 -15.05
N ARG A 102 0.36 16.84 -14.45
CA ARG A 102 1.65 16.68 -15.13
C ARG A 102 1.58 15.68 -16.28
N ASP A 103 1.01 14.50 -16.04
CA ASP A 103 0.87 13.47 -17.08
C ASP A 103 -0.04 13.92 -18.24
N ARG A 104 -0.96 14.84 -17.98
CA ARG A 104 -1.76 15.52 -19.03
C ARG A 104 -0.90 16.48 -19.84
N VAL A 105 -0.20 17.41 -19.18
CA VAL A 105 0.66 18.42 -19.82
C VAL A 105 1.78 17.77 -20.64
N GLU A 106 2.39 16.70 -20.12
CA GLU A 106 3.44 15.94 -20.80
C GLU A 106 2.89 14.97 -21.87
N GLY A 107 1.57 14.92 -22.10
CA GLY A 107 0.93 14.06 -23.10
C GLY A 107 0.97 12.56 -22.80
N ILE A 108 1.55 12.13 -21.67
CA ILE A 108 1.65 10.72 -21.24
C ILE A 108 0.28 10.06 -21.20
N ARG A 109 -0.72 10.76 -20.66
CA ARG A 109 -2.10 10.24 -20.60
C ARG A 109 -2.70 10.05 -21.99
N HIS A 110 -2.51 11.01 -22.91
CA HIS A 110 -3.03 10.93 -24.28
C HIS A 110 -2.40 9.77 -25.05
N LEU A 111 -1.07 9.62 -24.98
CA LEU A 111 -0.35 8.49 -25.59
C LEU A 111 -0.83 7.15 -25.04
N PHE A 112 -1.10 7.08 -23.73
CA PHE A 112 -1.59 5.87 -23.09
C PHE A 112 -3.02 5.52 -23.54
N VAL A 113 -3.92 6.50 -23.55
CA VAL A 113 -5.32 6.31 -23.97
C VAL A 113 -5.42 6.01 -25.47
N MET A 114 -4.60 6.62 -26.32
CA MET A 114 -4.57 6.26 -27.75
C MET A 114 -4.15 4.80 -27.98
N ARG A 115 -3.28 4.25 -27.13
CA ARG A 115 -2.76 2.89 -27.28
C ARG A 115 -3.58 1.81 -26.57
N THR A 116 -4.31 2.16 -25.50
CA THR A 116 -5.03 1.20 -24.64
C THR A 116 -6.52 1.51 -24.46
N THR A 117 -6.98 2.58 -25.10
CA THR A 117 -8.39 3.07 -25.17
C THR A 117 -9.13 3.21 -23.83
N SER A 118 -8.44 3.18 -22.69
CA SER A 118 -9.12 3.18 -21.39
C SER A 118 -8.47 4.08 -20.32
N LEU A 119 -9.28 5.01 -19.80
CA LEU A 119 -8.96 5.78 -18.59
C LEU A 119 -8.72 4.87 -17.38
N ARG A 120 -9.49 3.77 -17.28
CA ARG A 120 -9.34 2.78 -16.22
C ARG A 120 -7.96 2.11 -16.27
N GLY A 121 -7.48 1.73 -17.46
CA GLY A 121 -6.14 1.16 -17.63
C GLY A 121 -5.03 2.13 -17.20
N TYR A 122 -5.20 3.42 -17.49
CA TYR A 122 -4.25 4.46 -17.06
C TYR A 122 -4.19 4.58 -15.54
N LEU A 123 -5.36 4.63 -14.87
CA LEU A 123 -5.42 4.72 -13.42
C LEU A 123 -4.89 3.46 -12.73
N VAL A 124 -5.20 2.28 -13.26
CA VAL A 124 -4.63 1.01 -12.78
C VAL A 124 -3.11 1.02 -12.94
N ALA A 125 -2.58 1.49 -14.06
CA ALA A 125 -1.14 1.61 -14.27
C ALA A 125 -0.51 2.56 -13.24
N ARG A 126 -1.04 3.77 -13.05
CA ARG A 126 -0.43 4.78 -12.17
C ARG A 126 -0.56 4.45 -10.69
N VAL A 127 -1.78 4.14 -10.24
CA VAL A 127 -2.04 3.82 -8.83
C VAL A 127 -1.42 2.47 -8.48
N GLY A 128 -1.61 1.46 -9.34
CA GLY A 128 -1.03 0.14 -9.12
C GLY A 128 0.49 0.14 -9.21
N GLY A 129 1.07 0.91 -10.12
CA GLY A 129 2.52 1.08 -10.23
C GLY A 129 3.12 1.73 -8.97
N LEU A 130 2.48 2.75 -8.41
CA LEU A 130 2.90 3.33 -7.12
C LEU A 130 2.74 2.31 -5.98
N ALA A 131 1.61 1.60 -5.92
CA ALA A 131 1.40 0.55 -4.92
C ALA A 131 2.48 -0.54 -5.00
N ALA A 132 2.87 -0.95 -6.20
CA ALA A 132 3.96 -1.91 -6.40
C ALA A 132 5.31 -1.38 -5.89
N VAL A 133 5.66 -0.13 -6.19
CA VAL A 133 6.90 0.47 -5.68
C VAL A 133 6.86 0.60 -4.16
N LEU A 134 5.73 1.01 -3.57
CA LEU A 134 5.57 1.07 -2.11
C LEU A 134 5.67 -0.32 -1.48
N ALA A 135 5.08 -1.35 -2.09
CA ALA A 135 5.18 -2.73 -1.61
C ALA A 135 6.63 -3.22 -1.62
N VAL A 136 7.41 -2.89 -2.66
CA VAL A 136 8.83 -3.24 -2.73
C VAL A 136 9.65 -2.45 -1.70
N VAL A 137 9.44 -1.14 -1.58
CA VAL A 137 10.22 -0.30 -0.65
C VAL A 137 9.89 -0.62 0.81
N VAL A 138 8.62 -0.61 1.18
CA VAL A 138 8.16 -0.85 2.55
C VAL A 138 8.23 -2.32 2.90
N GLY A 139 7.69 -3.20 2.06
CA GLY A 139 7.69 -4.64 2.28
C GLY A 139 9.09 -5.22 2.18
N GLY A 140 9.88 -4.84 1.17
CA GLY A 140 11.27 -5.28 1.02
C GLY A 140 12.17 -4.80 2.15
N GLY A 141 12.07 -3.53 2.55
CA GLY A 141 12.80 -3.01 3.71
C GLY A 141 12.42 -3.73 5.01
N THR A 142 11.12 -3.99 5.21
CA THR A 142 10.62 -4.76 6.36
C THR A 142 11.18 -6.19 6.35
N LEU A 143 11.14 -6.88 5.20
CA LEU A 143 11.67 -8.24 5.05
C LEU A 143 13.16 -8.30 5.39
N LEU A 144 13.96 -7.37 4.86
CA LEU A 144 15.39 -7.33 5.11
C LEU A 144 15.70 -7.15 6.60
N VAL A 145 15.06 -6.18 7.25
CA VAL A 145 15.25 -5.96 8.70
C VAL A 145 14.76 -7.16 9.51
N SER A 146 13.65 -7.76 9.12
CA SER A 146 13.07 -8.92 9.81
C SER A 146 13.94 -10.17 9.67
N ALA A 147 14.50 -10.42 8.48
CA ALA A 147 15.44 -11.51 8.25
C ALA A 147 16.69 -11.37 9.12
N LEU A 148 17.22 -10.15 9.24
CA LEU A 148 18.34 -9.86 10.13
C LEU A 148 17.96 -10.08 11.60
N ALA A 149 16.78 -9.65 12.03
CA ALA A 149 16.29 -9.89 13.39
C ALA A 149 16.13 -11.39 13.70
N ILE A 150 15.64 -12.19 12.73
CA ILE A 150 15.51 -13.64 12.85
C ILE A 150 16.89 -14.30 12.97
N VAL A 151 17.84 -13.96 12.10
CA VAL A 151 19.20 -14.52 12.13
C VAL A 151 19.95 -14.12 13.40
N ALA A 152 19.69 -12.92 13.92
CA ALA A 152 20.32 -12.44 15.14
C ALA A 152 19.70 -13.04 16.41
N ALA A 153 18.48 -13.60 16.36
CA ALA A 153 17.83 -14.19 17.50
C ALA A 153 18.52 -15.50 17.93
N THR A 154 19.00 -15.56 19.17
CA THR A 154 19.77 -16.70 19.71
C THR A 154 18.90 -17.79 20.33
N GLN A 155 17.63 -17.49 20.65
CA GLN A 155 16.70 -18.43 21.29
C GLN A 155 15.61 -18.89 20.33
N THR A 156 15.29 -20.19 20.33
CA THR A 156 14.28 -20.79 19.44
C THR A 156 12.89 -20.16 19.60
N GLN A 157 12.47 -19.86 20.84
CA GLN A 157 11.18 -19.19 21.09
C GLN A 157 11.17 -17.75 20.53
N ALA A 158 12.28 -17.03 20.63
CA ALA A 158 12.43 -15.69 20.08
C ALA A 158 12.40 -15.72 18.55
N VAL A 159 13.00 -16.74 17.91
CA VAL A 159 12.93 -16.95 16.45
C VAL A 159 11.48 -17.13 16.00
N LEU A 160 10.74 -18.06 16.60
CA LEU A 160 9.34 -18.32 16.24
C LEU A 160 8.45 -17.08 16.41
N ARG A 161 8.61 -16.36 17.53
CA ARG A 161 7.88 -15.12 17.78
C ARG A 161 8.22 -14.06 16.73
N THR A 162 9.50 -13.92 16.37
CA THR A 162 9.96 -12.95 15.36
C THR A 162 9.41 -13.29 13.97
N VAL A 163 9.41 -14.56 13.58
CA VAL A 163 8.79 -15.02 12.31
C VAL A 163 7.30 -14.65 12.26
N HIS A 164 6.56 -14.90 13.34
CA HIS A 164 5.14 -14.56 13.38
C HIS A 164 4.91 -13.03 13.33
N THR A 165 5.69 -12.24 14.07
CA THR A 165 5.62 -10.76 13.97
C THR A 165 6.02 -10.24 12.58
N THR A 166 6.88 -10.98 11.86
CA THR A 166 7.25 -10.66 10.48
C THR A 166 6.05 -10.79 9.57
N LEU A 167 5.24 -11.85 9.70
CA LEU A 167 4.03 -12.01 8.90
C LEU A 167 3.06 -10.83 9.10
N GLY A 168 2.79 -10.44 10.35
CA GLY A 168 1.96 -9.27 10.65
C GLY A 168 2.54 -7.98 10.06
N ALA A 169 3.85 -7.78 10.16
CA ALA A 169 4.56 -6.63 9.60
C ALA A 169 4.48 -6.57 8.07
N LEU A 170 4.50 -7.71 7.39
CA LEU A 170 4.34 -7.79 5.93
C LEU A 170 2.92 -7.50 5.49
N VAL A 171 1.93 -8.05 6.18
CA VAL A 171 0.52 -7.75 5.92
C VAL A 171 0.27 -6.26 6.07
N PHE A 172 0.82 -5.63 7.13
CA PHE A 172 0.80 -4.19 7.30
C PHE A 172 1.44 -3.45 6.12
N ALA A 173 2.66 -3.84 5.71
CA ALA A 173 3.38 -3.16 4.63
C ALA A 173 2.65 -3.24 3.28
N LEU A 174 2.06 -4.39 2.97
CA LEU A 174 1.28 -4.59 1.75
C LEU A 174 -0.05 -3.83 1.79
N ALA A 175 -0.77 -3.88 2.91
CA ALA A 175 -2.01 -3.12 3.09
C ALA A 175 -1.74 -1.62 3.00
N PHE A 176 -0.67 -1.14 3.63
CA PHE A 176 -0.23 0.25 3.51
C PHE A 176 0.01 0.64 2.04
N ALA A 177 0.74 -0.18 1.28
CA ALA A 177 1.03 0.11 -0.12
C ALA A 177 -0.24 0.20 -0.99
N VAL A 178 -1.18 -0.73 -0.80
CA VAL A 178 -2.45 -0.78 -1.55
C VAL A 178 -3.39 0.37 -1.18
N VAL A 179 -3.41 0.79 0.08
CA VAL A 179 -4.30 1.85 0.57
C VAL A 179 -3.71 3.24 0.27
N MET A 180 -2.42 3.43 0.54
CA MET A 180 -1.81 4.76 0.45
C MET A 180 -1.61 5.26 -0.97
N ALA A 181 -1.38 4.37 -1.94
CA ALA A 181 -1.27 4.78 -3.33
C ALA A 181 -2.53 5.52 -3.83
N PRO A 182 -3.75 4.93 -3.79
CA PRO A 182 -4.95 5.63 -4.21
C PRO A 182 -5.30 6.83 -3.32
N VAL A 183 -5.07 6.75 -2.01
CA VAL A 183 -5.31 7.88 -1.09
C VAL A 183 -4.43 9.08 -1.45
N ALA A 184 -3.14 8.86 -1.72
CA ALA A 184 -2.23 9.93 -2.14
C ALA A 184 -2.68 10.54 -3.48
N PHE A 185 -3.06 9.71 -4.47
CA PHE A 185 -3.59 10.22 -5.74
C PHE A 185 -4.92 10.98 -5.58
N ALA A 186 -5.81 10.54 -4.69
CA ALA A 186 -7.09 11.21 -4.43
C ALA A 186 -6.86 12.60 -3.80
N ALA A 187 -5.87 12.70 -2.91
CA ALA A 187 -5.56 13.95 -2.24
C ALA A 187 -4.74 14.91 -3.12
N LEU A 188 -3.77 14.40 -3.88
CA LEU A 188 -2.73 15.24 -4.50
C LEU A 188 -2.69 15.17 -6.03
N GLY A 189 -3.38 14.20 -6.65
CA GLY A 189 -3.26 13.89 -8.08
C GLY A 189 -3.64 15.04 -8.99
N ALA A 190 -4.81 15.65 -8.76
CA ALA A 190 -5.35 16.75 -9.56
C ALA A 190 -5.36 18.10 -8.83
N ARG A 191 -4.87 18.17 -7.59
CA ARG A 191 -5.05 19.33 -6.71
C ARG A 191 -3.80 20.19 -6.61
N THR A 192 -3.96 21.43 -6.14
CA THR A 192 -2.82 22.28 -5.76
C THR A 192 -2.14 21.73 -4.51
N ARG A 193 -0.85 22.06 -4.30
CA ARG A 193 -0.07 21.55 -3.14
C ARG A 193 -0.79 21.80 -1.81
N MET A 194 -1.24 23.04 -1.59
CA MET A 194 -1.92 23.46 -0.36
C MET A 194 -3.23 22.69 -0.13
N SER A 195 -4.10 22.59 -1.15
CA SER A 195 -5.37 21.88 -1.00
C SER A 195 -5.19 20.39 -0.79
N GLY A 196 -4.20 19.77 -1.44
CA GLY A 196 -3.93 18.34 -1.24
C GLY A 196 -3.36 18.01 0.14
N TYR A 197 -2.52 18.88 0.73
CA TYR A 197 -2.06 18.69 2.11
C TYR A 197 -3.19 18.82 3.13
N LEU A 198 -4.11 19.77 2.92
CA LEU A 198 -5.30 19.88 3.77
C LEU A 198 -6.18 18.64 3.70
N VAL A 199 -6.34 18.05 2.51
CA VAL A 199 -7.06 16.78 2.34
C VAL A 199 -6.34 15.65 3.07
N LEU A 200 -5.01 15.53 2.95
CA LEU A 200 -4.26 14.51 3.70
C LEU A 200 -4.39 14.69 5.22
N LEU A 201 -4.31 15.93 5.73
CA LEU A 201 -4.55 16.21 7.14
C LEU A 201 -5.95 15.79 7.57
N LEU A 202 -6.97 16.15 6.79
CA LEU A 202 -8.37 15.85 7.08
C LEU A 202 -8.67 14.34 7.04
N PHE A 203 -8.02 13.56 6.17
CA PHE A 203 -8.29 12.14 6.02
C PHE A 203 -7.38 11.23 6.85
N LEU A 204 -6.15 11.64 7.18
CA LEU A 204 -5.22 10.84 7.96
C LEU A 204 -5.11 11.30 9.42
N VAL A 205 -5.02 12.61 9.66
CA VAL A 205 -4.65 13.13 10.99
C VAL A 205 -5.89 13.44 11.82
N VAL A 206 -6.87 14.13 11.27
CA VAL A 206 -8.10 14.49 12.00
C VAL A 206 -8.85 13.25 12.52
N PRO A 207 -9.09 12.19 11.73
CA PRO A 207 -9.81 11.02 12.22
C PRO A 207 -9.04 10.28 13.31
N GLU A 208 -7.70 10.30 13.24
CA GLU A 208 -6.83 9.69 14.24
C GLU A 208 -6.83 10.51 15.56
N LEU A 209 -6.84 11.84 15.48
CA LEU A 209 -6.99 12.71 16.65
C LEU A 209 -8.37 12.52 17.31
N VAL A 210 -9.42 12.39 16.51
CA VAL A 210 -10.77 12.10 17.00
C VAL A 210 -10.82 10.70 17.63
N ALA A 211 -10.26 9.68 16.98
CA ALA A 211 -10.23 8.32 17.52
C ALA A 211 -9.46 8.23 18.85
N SER A 212 -8.31 8.90 18.95
CA SER A 212 -7.49 8.92 20.18
C SER A 212 -8.16 9.67 21.33
N THR A 213 -8.85 10.78 21.06
CA THR A 213 -9.61 11.50 22.09
C THR A 213 -10.86 10.74 22.54
N LEU A 214 -11.49 9.96 21.65
CA LEU A 214 -12.67 9.14 21.95
C LEU A 214 -12.33 7.74 22.48
N ALA A 215 -11.04 7.37 22.58
CA ALA A 215 -10.62 6.04 23.02
C ALA A 215 -11.09 5.67 24.44
N GLY A 216 -11.36 6.67 25.30
CA GLY A 216 -11.93 6.44 26.63
C GLY A 216 -13.47 6.35 26.66
N ALA A 217 -14.15 6.74 25.57
CA ALA A 217 -15.60 6.86 25.50
C ALA A 217 -16.26 5.81 24.58
N LEU A 218 -15.54 5.33 23.58
CA LEU A 218 -16.04 4.35 22.61
C LEU A 218 -15.32 3.00 22.75
N PRO A 219 -16.00 1.88 22.43
CA PRO A 219 -15.33 0.58 22.32
C PRO A 219 -14.18 0.62 21.31
N SER A 220 -13.10 -0.10 21.59
CA SER A 220 -11.91 -0.18 20.73
C SER A 220 -12.25 -0.67 19.33
N GLU A 221 -13.33 -1.44 19.21
CA GLU A 221 -13.80 -1.97 17.94
C GLU A 221 -14.22 -0.88 16.95
N VAL A 222 -14.70 0.25 17.47
CA VAL A 222 -15.19 1.36 16.67
C VAL A 222 -14.05 2.34 16.38
N THR A 223 -13.21 2.63 17.39
CA THR A 223 -12.08 3.56 17.25
C THR A 223 -11.06 3.09 16.21
N GLU A 224 -10.84 1.78 16.12
CA GLU A 224 -9.93 1.17 15.14
C GLU A 224 -10.35 1.38 13.67
N LEU A 225 -11.63 1.64 13.40
CA LEU A 225 -12.16 1.73 12.03
C LEU A 225 -12.27 3.17 11.51
N PHE A 226 -12.11 4.18 12.37
CA PHE A 226 -12.28 5.58 11.99
C PHE A 226 -11.13 6.13 11.15
N ALA A 227 -9.92 5.59 11.31
CA ALA A 227 -8.71 6.16 10.74
C ALA A 227 -7.86 5.09 10.05
N ILE A 228 -7.23 5.46 8.94
CA ILE A 228 -6.35 4.56 8.17
C ILE A 228 -5.19 4.03 9.02
N PRO A 229 -4.47 4.85 9.83
CA PRO A 229 -3.38 4.35 10.66
C PRO A 229 -3.87 3.33 11.70
N SER A 230 -4.96 3.64 12.40
CA SER A 230 -5.62 2.73 13.35
C SER A 230 -6.05 1.41 12.70
N ALA A 231 -6.68 1.46 11.53
CA ALA A 231 -7.14 0.26 10.83
C ALA A 231 -5.96 -0.62 10.35
N LEU A 232 -4.87 -0.01 9.86
CA LEU A 232 -3.64 -0.74 9.52
C LEU A 232 -3.00 -1.37 10.76
N ALA A 233 -2.98 -0.66 11.89
CA ALA A 233 -2.46 -1.19 13.15
C ALA A 233 -3.31 -2.36 13.66
N ALA A 234 -4.63 -2.26 13.58
CA ALA A 234 -5.58 -3.32 13.93
C ALA A 234 -5.34 -4.57 13.07
N LEU A 235 -5.22 -4.41 11.74
CA LEU A 235 -4.93 -5.50 10.80
C LEU A 235 -3.65 -6.26 11.19
N ARG A 236 -2.57 -5.54 11.52
CA ARG A 236 -1.32 -6.15 11.99
C ARG A 236 -1.49 -6.86 13.33
N SER A 237 -2.16 -6.20 14.28
CA SER A 237 -2.30 -6.71 15.65
C SER A 237 -3.17 -7.97 15.74
N SER A 238 -4.12 -8.14 14.83
CA SER A 238 -4.92 -9.38 14.73
C SER A 238 -4.11 -10.61 14.31
N LEU A 239 -2.86 -10.41 13.85
CA LEU A 239 -1.87 -11.44 13.53
C LEU A 239 -0.73 -11.47 14.55
N ALA A 240 -0.95 -10.93 15.75
CA ALA A 240 0.07 -10.92 16.79
C ALA A 240 0.29 -12.33 17.38
N PRO A 241 1.52 -12.63 17.84
CA PRO A 241 1.80 -13.90 18.51
C PRO A 241 0.93 -14.11 19.74
N GLY A 242 0.17 -15.21 19.76
CA GLY A 242 -0.64 -15.64 20.90
C GLY A 242 -2.11 -15.20 20.89
N SER A 243 -2.54 -14.39 19.92
CA SER A 243 -3.95 -13.97 19.78
C SER A 243 -4.28 -13.70 18.30
N VAL A 244 -4.67 -14.75 17.57
CA VAL A 244 -5.21 -14.58 16.21
C VAL A 244 -6.68 -14.24 16.33
N GLU A 245 -7.05 -13.01 15.98
CA GLU A 245 -8.41 -12.50 16.09
C GLU A 245 -9.02 -12.31 14.68
N PRO A 246 -9.64 -13.35 14.10
CA PRO A 246 -10.09 -13.31 12.69
C PRO A 246 -11.16 -12.24 12.44
N VAL A 247 -12.02 -11.97 13.44
CA VAL A 247 -13.07 -10.95 13.33
C VAL A 247 -12.47 -9.55 13.26
N ARG A 248 -11.43 -9.27 14.06
CA ARG A 248 -10.72 -7.99 14.04
C ARG A 248 -9.96 -7.80 12.73
N PHE A 249 -9.31 -8.87 12.24
CA PHE A 249 -8.67 -8.89 10.93
C PHE A 249 -9.66 -8.52 9.81
N LEU A 250 -10.80 -9.22 9.76
CA LEU A 250 -11.82 -9.01 8.73
C LEU A 250 -12.38 -7.58 8.76
N ARG A 251 -12.70 -7.06 9.95
CA ARG A 251 -13.20 -5.70 10.12
C ARG A 251 -12.18 -4.65 9.65
N ALA A 252 -10.93 -4.77 10.08
CA ALA A 252 -9.86 -3.87 9.65
C ALA A 252 -9.66 -3.93 8.14
N PHE A 253 -9.65 -5.13 7.56
CA PHE A 253 -9.55 -5.33 6.12
C PHE A 253 -10.70 -4.67 5.35
N VAL A 254 -11.95 -4.84 5.80
CA VAL A 254 -13.14 -4.21 5.18
C VAL A 254 -13.06 -2.69 5.27
N ALA A 255 -12.67 -2.12 6.42
CA ALA A 255 -12.46 -0.67 6.56
C ALA A 255 -11.43 -0.15 5.55
N LEU A 256 -10.28 -0.82 5.43
CA LEU A 256 -9.23 -0.45 4.47
C LEU A 256 -9.68 -0.59 3.02
N ALA A 257 -10.48 -1.61 2.71
CA ALA A 257 -11.07 -1.79 1.38
C ALA A 257 -12.05 -0.66 1.05
N ILE A 258 -12.85 -0.19 2.02
CA ILE A 258 -13.75 0.95 1.86
C ILE A 258 -12.95 2.23 1.62
N PHE A 259 -11.93 2.53 2.44
CA PHE A 259 -11.06 3.70 2.22
C PHE A 259 -10.42 3.68 0.83
N THR A 260 -9.91 2.52 0.42
CA THR A 260 -9.31 2.30 -0.91
C THR A 260 -10.33 2.53 -2.04
N GLY A 261 -11.54 1.97 -1.90
CA GLY A 261 -12.62 2.12 -2.88
C GLY A 261 -13.08 3.57 -3.05
N ILE A 262 -13.25 4.28 -1.94
CA ILE A 262 -13.58 5.72 -1.94
C ILE A 262 -12.46 6.51 -2.61
N ALA A 263 -11.20 6.28 -2.23
CA ALA A 263 -10.05 6.95 -2.83
C ALA A 263 -9.96 6.71 -4.34
N LEU A 264 -10.14 5.46 -4.81
CA LEU A 264 -10.17 5.15 -6.24
C LEU A 264 -11.32 5.83 -6.99
N ALA A 265 -12.51 5.91 -6.38
CA ALA A 265 -13.64 6.63 -6.94
C ALA A 265 -13.35 8.14 -7.09
N LEU A 266 -12.71 8.74 -6.07
CA LEU A 266 -12.27 10.14 -6.10
C LEU A 266 -11.20 10.37 -7.17
N VAL A 267 -10.18 9.51 -7.26
CA VAL A 267 -9.14 9.59 -8.31
C VAL A 267 -9.77 9.51 -9.70
N ARG A 268 -10.73 8.62 -9.89
CA ARG A 268 -11.44 8.48 -11.18
C ARG A 268 -12.24 9.73 -11.52
N ARG A 269 -12.93 10.31 -10.54
CA ARG A 269 -13.65 11.58 -10.69
C ARG A 269 -12.69 12.71 -11.06
N ASP A 270 -11.58 12.84 -10.34
CA ASP A 270 -10.59 13.90 -10.54
C ASP A 270 -9.89 13.77 -11.90
N ALA A 271 -9.55 12.54 -12.33
CA ALA A 271 -8.98 12.30 -13.65
C ALA A 271 -9.95 12.67 -14.79
N ALA A 272 -11.26 12.44 -14.60
CA ALA A 272 -12.28 12.84 -15.56
C ALA A 272 -12.54 14.36 -15.53
N ALA A 273 -12.45 15.01 -14.36
CA ALA A 273 -12.61 16.46 -14.24
C ALA A 273 -11.47 17.22 -14.93
N VAL A 274 -10.24 16.75 -14.74
CA VAL A 274 -9.04 17.27 -15.41
C VAL A 274 -9.14 17.18 -16.95
N GLU A 275 -10.02 16.35 -17.51
CA GLU A 275 -10.25 16.27 -18.96
C GLU A 275 -11.22 17.35 -19.47
N ARG A 276 -12.12 17.83 -18.61
CA ARG A 276 -13.18 18.78 -18.98
C ARG A 276 -12.73 20.24 -18.89
N GLU A 277 -11.62 20.54 -18.24
CA GLU A 277 -11.12 21.91 -18.08
C GLU A 277 -10.72 22.61 -19.41
N ASP A 278 -10.68 21.90 -20.55
CA ASP A 278 -10.35 22.47 -21.89
C ASP A 278 -11.46 22.25 -22.96
N VAL A 279 -12.73 22.02 -22.57
CA VAL A 279 -13.88 22.12 -23.50
C VAL A 279 -14.64 23.40 -23.26
#